data_AF-A0A8T7JR30-F1
#
_entry.id   AF-A0A8T7JR30-F1
#
_cell.length_a   1.000
_cell.length_b   1.000
_cell.length_c   1.000
_cell.angle_alpha   90.00
_cell.angle_beta   90.00
_cell.angle_gamma   90.00
#
_symmetry.space_group_name_H-M   'P 1'
#
loop_
_entity.id
_entity.type
_entity.pdbx_description
1 polymer ?
#
loop_
_entity_poly.entity_id
_entity_poly.type
_entity_poly.pdbx_seq_one_letter_code
_entity_poly.pdbx_strand_id
1 'polypeptide(L)' 'DYRKIGDGRTGPITRKLQEVYHDAIRGKVAKYEAWCEYVG' A
#
# COMPACT_ATOMS: atom_id res chain seq x y z
N ASP A 1 -16.49 11.14 16.86
CA ASP A 1 -16.19 11.62 15.50
C ASP A 1 -16.77 10.62 14.47
N TYR A 2 -18.10 10.49 14.43
CA TYR A 2 -18.82 9.48 13.62
C TYR A 2 -19.17 9.99 12.21
N ARG A 3 -18.28 10.79 11.62
CA ARG A 3 -18.52 11.40 10.32
C ARG A 3 -18.17 10.41 9.23
N LYS A 4 -19.15 10.05 8.40
CA LYS A 4 -18.95 9.22 7.22
C LYS A 4 -18.13 10.00 6.19
N ILE A 5 -16.95 9.49 5.84
CA ILE A 5 -16.11 10.07 4.78
C ILE A 5 -16.53 9.43 3.46
N GLY A 6 -17.01 10.25 2.51
CA GLY A 6 -17.43 9.79 1.18
C GLY A 6 -18.56 8.75 1.23
N ASP A 7 -18.39 7.63 0.52
CA ASP A 7 -19.34 6.51 0.50
C ASP A 7 -19.22 5.57 1.71
N GLY A 8 -18.29 5.86 2.63
CA GLY A 8 -17.98 5.03 3.80
C GLY A 8 -17.11 3.82 3.48
N ARG A 9 -16.52 3.75 2.28
CA ARG A 9 -15.62 2.67 1.84
C ARG A 9 -14.24 3.23 1.54
N THR A 10 -13.25 2.34 1.44
CA THR A 10 -11.91 2.72 0.98
C THR A 10 -11.99 3.21 -0.46
N GLY A 11 -11.69 4.49 -0.68
CA GLY A 11 -11.68 5.11 -1.99
C GLY A 11 -10.64 4.50 -2.94
N PRO A 12 -10.81 4.68 -4.27
CA PRO A 12 -9.98 4.02 -5.28
C PRO A 12 -8.50 4.46 -5.23
N ILE A 13 -8.21 5.70 -4.81
CA ILE A 13 -6.83 6.20 -4.69
C ILE A 13 -6.12 5.52 -3.51
N THR A 14 -6.77 5.49 -2.34
CA THR A 14 -6.22 4.83 -1.14
C THR A 14 -5.97 3.35 -1.40
N ARG A 15 -6.87 2.67 -2.12
CA ARG A 15 -6.70 1.27 -2.52
C ARG A 15 -5.46 1.06 -3.38
N LYS A 16 -5.26 1.87 -4.42
CA LYS A 16 -4.06 1.79 -5.28
C LYS A 16 -2.77 2.02 -4.50
N LEU A 17 -2.77 2.97 -3.57
CA LEU A 17 -1.60 3.21 -2.71
C LEU A 17 -1.30 2.00 -1.82
N GLN A 18 -2.34 1.40 -1.23
CA GLN A 18 -2.20 0.18 -0.42
C GLN A 18 -1.62 -0.97 -1.26
N GLU A 19 -2.12 -1.19 -2.47
CA GLU A 19 -1.62 -2.23 -3.38
C GLU A 19 -0.13 -2.04 -3.69
N VAL A 20 0.27 -0.83 -4.11
CA VAL A 20 1.68 -0.51 -4.41
C VAL A 20 2.58 -0.70 -3.20
N TYR A 21 2.11 -0.28 -2.01
CA TYR A 21 2.86 -0.47 -0.76
C TYR A 21 3.06 -1.96 -0.45
N HIS A 22 2.00 -2.76 -0.55
CA HIS A 22 2.06 -4.20 -0.29
C HIS A 22 2.94 -4.95 -1.28
N ASP A 23 2.95 -4.55 -2.55
CA ASP A 23 3.82 -5.16 -3.56
C ASP A 23 5.28 -4.74 -3.38
N ALA A 24 5.54 -3.50 -2.95
CA ALA A 24 6.89 -3.02 -2.63
C ALA A 24 7.53 -3.82 -1.48
N ILE A 25 6.86 -3.97 -0.34
CA ILE A 25 7.42 -4.66 0.84
C ILE A 25 7.59 -6.18 0.66
N ARG A 26 6.89 -6.78 -0.32
CA ARG A 26 7.03 -8.20 -0.68
C ARG A 26 8.13 -8.43 -1.71
N GLY A 27 8.88 -7.39 -2.09
CA GLY A 27 9.92 -7.46 -3.11
C GLY A 27 9.37 -7.77 -4.51
N LYS A 28 8.09 -7.49 -4.79
CA LYS A 28 7.50 -7.73 -6.12
C LYS A 28 7.77 -6.58 -7.11
N VAL A 29 8.29 -5.46 -6.61
CA VAL A 29 8.57 -4.27 -7.40
C VAL A 29 10.05 -3.96 -7.30
N ALA A 30 10.80 -4.27 -8.35
CA ALA A 30 12.25 -4.08 -8.44
C ALA A 30 12.71 -2.66 -8.07
N LYS A 31 11.89 -1.64 -8.37
CA LYS A 31 12.14 -0.23 -8.00
C LYS A 31 12.30 -0.02 -6.48
N TYR A 32 11.64 -0.84 -5.66
CA TYR A 32 11.57 -0.68 -4.21
C TYR A 32 12.30 -1.79 -3.44
N GLU A 33 13.01 -2.69 -4.13
CA GLU A 33 13.78 -3.76 -3.48
C GLU A 33 14.84 -3.21 -2.50
N ALA A 34 15.40 -2.03 -2.78
CA ALA A 34 16.34 -1.35 -1.89
C ALA A 34 15.75 -0.96 -0.52
N TRP A 35 14.42 -1.05 -0.33
CA TRP A 35 13.76 -0.82 0.96
C TRP A 35 13.63 -2.09 1.81
N CYS A 36 13.84 -3.27 1.22
CA CYS A 36 13.73 -4.56 1.90
C CYS A 36 15.13 -5.08 2.23
N GLU A 37 15.48 -5.10 3.51
CA GLU A 37 16.69 -5.77 3.98
C GLU A 37 16.39 -7.25 4.20
N TYR A 38 16.97 -8.12 3.37
CA TYR A 38 16.77 -9.57 3.42
C TYR A 38 17.67 -10.17 4.49
N VAL A 39 17.07 -10.71 5.55
CA VAL A 39 17.75 -11.58 6.51
C VAL A 39 17.76 -13.00 5.94
N GLY A 40 18.94 -13.46 5.52
CA GLY A 40 19.23 -14.83 5.07
C GLY A 40 19.92 -15.66 6.13
#